data_AF-A0A3D0P106-F1
#
_entry.id   AF-A0A3D0P106-F1
#
_cell.length_a   1.000
_cell.length_b   1.000
_cell.length_c   1.000
_cell.angle_alpha   90.00
_cell.angle_beta   90.00
_cell.angle_gamma   90.00
#
_symmetry.space_group_name_H-M   'P 1'
#
loop_
_entity.id
_entity.type
_entity.pdbx_description
1 polymer ?
#
loop_
_entity_poly.entity_id
_entity_poly.type
_entity_poly.pdbx_seq_one_letter_code
_entity_poly.pdbx_strand_id
1 'polypeptide(L)'
;MYFSSLMIKVVLFIVLVVVAACFGQGPAAGADMQIDSATRNAVIAELREDLKANYVFPEVAEKTAGMLEKNRADGKYDAITSGKAFAEALTADLQAATNDRHLRVRFSADALPVRQPQAAPTEAEKIKHRNNVLSINAGFETVERLRGNIGYIKLNGFSDPEIGKETVEAAMNFIANTEALIIDLRQNGGGSPEMVALISSYLFGDKPVHLNSLYWRAGDRTEEFWTKPEVKGRKYGDKPVFVLTAKRTFSAGEEFTYNLKNLKRATIIGETTGGGAHPGG
;
A
#
# COMPACT_ATOMS: atom_id res chain seq x y z
N MET A 1 -24.05 -43.24 -9.85
CA MET A 1 -23.76 -42.61 -8.54
C MET A 1 -22.59 -41.66 -8.73
N TYR A 2 -22.89 -40.39 -9.01
CA TYR A 2 -21.88 -39.33 -9.13
C TYR A 2 -21.70 -38.69 -7.75
N PHE A 3 -20.53 -38.84 -7.14
CA PHE A 3 -20.13 -38.08 -5.96
C PHE A 3 -19.52 -36.75 -6.43
N SER A 4 -20.20 -35.64 -6.13
CA SER A 4 -19.68 -34.29 -6.35
C SER A 4 -18.70 -33.93 -5.24
N SER A 5 -17.41 -33.85 -5.57
CA SER A 5 -16.38 -33.26 -4.71
C SER A 5 -16.33 -31.76 -4.97
N LEU A 6 -16.93 -30.98 -4.07
CA LEU A 6 -16.85 -29.53 -4.06
C LEU A 6 -15.44 -29.12 -3.59
N MET A 7 -14.52 -28.92 -4.53
CA MET A 7 -13.20 -28.34 -4.26
C MET A 7 -13.37 -26.85 -3.94
N ILE A 8 -13.32 -26.52 -2.65
CA ILE A 8 -13.16 -25.14 -2.18
C ILE A 8 -11.72 -24.73 -2.52
N LYS A 9 -11.54 -23.90 -3.56
CA LYS A 9 -10.25 -23.26 -3.88
C LYS A 9 -10.08 -22.06 -2.96
N VAL A 10 -9.09 -22.07 -2.07
CA VAL A 10 -8.79 -20.93 -1.19
C VAL A 10 -7.64 -20.13 -1.80
N VAL A 11 -7.94 -19.38 -2.86
CA VAL A 11 -6.93 -18.57 -3.54
C VAL A 11 -6.35 -17.52 -2.58
N LEU A 12 -5.05 -17.59 -2.30
CA LEU A 12 -4.39 -16.63 -1.42
C LEU A 12 -4.37 -15.23 -2.05
N PHE A 13 -4.79 -14.26 -1.24
CA PHE A 13 -4.72 -12.85 -1.57
C PHE A 13 -3.33 -12.29 -1.23
N ILE A 14 -2.48 -12.11 -2.25
CA ILE A 14 -1.52 -11.01 -2.22
C ILE A 14 -2.33 -9.77 -2.55
N VAL A 15 -2.65 -9.00 -1.52
CA VAL A 15 -3.37 -7.74 -1.67
C VAL A 15 -2.40 -6.71 -2.24
N LEU A 16 -2.31 -6.63 -3.56
CA LEU A 16 -1.98 -5.37 -4.23
C LEU A 16 -3.21 -4.48 -4.10
N VAL A 17 -3.18 -3.57 -3.12
CA VAL A 17 -4.23 -2.58 -2.92
C VAL A 17 -4.15 -1.55 -4.05
N VAL A 18 -5.07 -1.61 -5.02
CA VAL A 18 -5.47 -0.41 -5.77
C VAL A 18 -6.74 0.11 -5.10
N VAL A 19 -6.60 1.16 -4.28
CA VAL A 19 -7.75 1.87 -3.70
C VAL A 19 -8.39 2.69 -4.82
N ALA A 20 -9.53 2.24 -5.35
CA ALA A 20 -10.52 3.16 -5.89
C ALA A 20 -11.29 3.74 -4.70
N ALA A 21 -11.07 5.02 -4.41
CA ALA A 21 -11.76 5.74 -3.35
C ALA A 21 -13.27 5.78 -3.63
N CYS A 22 -14.04 4.90 -2.99
CA CYS A 22 -15.43 5.16 -2.72
C CYS A 22 -15.58 5.18 -1.20
N PHE A 23 -15.79 6.37 -0.63
CA PHE A 23 -16.43 6.51 0.67
C PHE A 23 -17.89 6.05 0.53
N GLY A 24 -18.06 4.74 0.52
CA GLY A 24 -19.33 4.04 0.68
C GLY A 24 -19.18 3.14 1.89
N GLN A 25 -20.23 3.07 2.71
CA GLN A 25 -20.33 2.24 3.91
C GLN A 25 -19.55 0.94 3.75
N GLY A 26 -18.65 0.67 4.72
CA GLY A 26 -17.90 -0.59 4.74
C GLY A 26 -18.87 -1.76 4.53
N PRO A 27 -18.46 -2.82 3.79
CA PRO A 27 -19.33 -3.95 3.56
C PRO A 27 -19.89 -4.41 4.90
N ALA A 28 -21.21 -4.57 4.98
CA ALA A 28 -21.88 -5.17 6.12
C ALA A 28 -21.06 -6.39 6.53
N ALA A 29 -20.70 -6.48 7.81
CA ALA A 29 -19.91 -7.59 8.33
C ALA A 29 -20.56 -8.90 7.85
N GLY A 30 -19.94 -9.55 6.86
CA GLY A 30 -20.42 -10.82 6.35
C GLY A 30 -20.57 -11.78 7.52
N ALA A 31 -21.67 -12.54 7.54
CA ALA A 31 -21.94 -13.49 8.61
C ALA A 31 -20.72 -14.40 8.82
N ASP A 32 -20.27 -14.54 10.07
CA ASP A 32 -19.16 -15.42 10.39
C ASP A 32 -19.51 -16.88 10.08
N MET A 33 -18.53 -17.68 9.67
CA MET A 33 -18.72 -19.10 9.32
C MET A 33 -18.00 -20.00 10.32
N GLN A 34 -18.66 -21.06 10.75
CA GLN A 34 -18.01 -22.12 11.51
C GLN A 34 -17.11 -22.96 10.61
N ILE A 35 -15.86 -23.14 11.02
CA ILE A 35 -14.85 -23.94 10.31
C ILE A 35 -14.44 -25.15 11.15
N ASP A 36 -14.27 -26.27 10.46
CA ASP A 36 -13.80 -27.52 11.06
C ASP A 36 -12.26 -27.66 10.94
N SER A 37 -11.73 -28.76 11.51
CA SER A 37 -10.30 -29.05 11.47
C SER A 37 -9.78 -29.28 10.05
N ALA A 38 -10.58 -29.90 9.18
CA ALA A 38 -10.23 -30.13 7.78
C ALA A 38 -10.02 -28.81 7.04
N THR A 39 -10.93 -27.86 7.23
CA THR A 39 -10.86 -26.51 6.65
C THR A 39 -9.63 -25.76 7.15
N ARG A 40 -9.37 -25.75 8.46
CA ARG A 40 -8.17 -25.10 9.04
C ARG A 40 -6.88 -25.67 8.44
N ASN A 41 -6.78 -26.99 8.36
CA ASN A 41 -5.58 -27.66 7.82
C ASN A 41 -5.37 -27.34 6.34
N ALA A 42 -6.43 -27.34 5.54
CA ALA A 42 -6.35 -27.01 4.11
C ALA A 42 -5.89 -25.56 3.89
N VAL A 43 -6.47 -24.60 4.62
CA VAL A 43 -6.11 -23.18 4.54
C VAL A 43 -4.63 -22.97 4.92
N ILE A 44 -4.16 -23.62 5.99
CA ILE A 44 -2.75 -23.50 6.41
C ILE A 44 -1.81 -24.08 5.36
N ALA A 45 -2.17 -25.22 4.75
CA ALA A 45 -1.36 -25.83 3.70
C ALA A 45 -1.26 -24.92 2.46
N GLU A 46 -2.38 -24.38 1.97
CA GLU A 46 -2.40 -23.49 0.80
C GLU A 46 -1.66 -22.17 1.09
N LEU A 47 -1.89 -21.56 2.26
CA LEU A 47 -1.18 -20.35 2.69
C LEU A 47 0.34 -20.53 2.71
N ARG A 48 0.83 -21.69 3.14
CA ARG A 48 2.27 -21.98 3.18
C ARG A 48 2.88 -22.03 1.77
N GLU A 49 2.21 -22.71 0.85
CA GLU A 49 2.69 -22.83 -0.53
C GLU A 49 2.65 -21.48 -1.25
N ASP A 50 1.57 -20.74 -1.10
CA ASP A 50 1.43 -19.44 -1.73
C ASP A 50 2.41 -18.41 -1.15
N LEU A 51 2.73 -18.49 0.14
CA LEU A 51 3.79 -17.67 0.74
C LEU A 51 5.16 -17.98 0.11
N LYS A 52 5.51 -19.25 -0.06
CA LYS A 52 6.80 -19.67 -0.65
C LYS A 52 6.93 -19.28 -2.12
N ALA A 53 5.84 -19.40 -2.86
CA ALA A 53 5.82 -19.09 -4.29
C ALA A 53 5.97 -17.59 -4.55
N ASN A 54 5.35 -16.76 -3.71
CA ASN A 54 5.11 -15.37 -4.06
C ASN A 54 5.63 -14.33 -3.07
N TYR A 55 6.14 -14.70 -1.90
CA TYR A 55 6.69 -13.72 -0.98
C TYR A 55 8.09 -13.29 -1.40
N VAL A 56 8.34 -11.98 -1.38
CA VAL A 56 9.54 -11.35 -1.94
C VAL A 56 10.86 -11.84 -1.30
N PHE A 57 10.83 -12.27 -0.03
CA PHE A 57 12.00 -12.80 0.68
C PHE A 57 11.90 -14.33 0.85
N PRO A 58 12.60 -15.14 0.02
CA PRO A 58 12.46 -16.60 0.03
C PRO A 58 12.75 -17.25 1.38
N GLU A 59 13.81 -16.81 2.07
CA GLU A 59 14.19 -17.38 3.36
C GLU A 59 13.18 -17.07 4.46
N VAL A 60 12.62 -15.85 4.46
CA VAL A 60 11.57 -15.44 5.39
C VAL A 60 10.28 -16.20 5.10
N ALA A 61 9.96 -16.42 3.82
CA ALA A 61 8.81 -17.23 3.38
C ALA A 61 8.91 -18.67 3.91
N GLU A 62 10.07 -19.32 3.71
CA GLU A 62 10.33 -20.68 4.19
C GLU A 62 10.23 -20.78 5.72
N LYS A 63 10.87 -19.86 6.44
CA LYS A 63 10.79 -19.81 7.91
C LYS A 63 9.36 -19.63 8.40
N THR A 64 8.61 -18.72 7.79
CA THR A 64 7.22 -18.43 8.18
C THR A 64 6.30 -19.58 7.84
N ALA A 65 6.49 -20.24 6.69
CA ALA A 65 5.74 -21.44 6.32
C ALA A 65 6.01 -22.60 7.29
N GLY A 66 7.26 -22.77 7.74
CA GLY A 66 7.62 -23.75 8.78
C GLY A 66 6.99 -23.44 10.14
N MET A 67 6.94 -22.16 10.53
CA MET A 67 6.25 -21.71 11.74
C MET A 67 4.75 -22.03 11.68
N LEU A 68 4.08 -21.75 10.55
CA LEU A 68 2.65 -22.05 10.40
C LEU A 68 2.36 -23.55 10.55
N GLU A 69 3.22 -24.41 9.98
CA GLU A 69 3.09 -25.87 10.12
C GLU A 69 3.31 -26.33 11.56
N LYS A 70 4.31 -25.77 12.23
CA LYS A 70 4.57 -26.07 13.64
C LYS A 70 3.38 -25.65 14.52
N ASN A 71 2.85 -24.44 14.35
CA ASN A 71 1.69 -23.96 15.08
C ASN A 71 0.46 -24.86 14.86
N ARG A 72 0.27 -25.36 13.63
CA ARG A 72 -0.78 -26.32 13.28
C ARG A 72 -0.57 -27.65 14.02
N ALA A 73 0.64 -28.21 13.96
CA ALA A 73 0.97 -29.49 14.60
C ALA A 73 0.88 -29.43 16.13
N ASP A 74 1.21 -28.28 16.73
CA ASP A 74 1.11 -28.02 18.16
C ASP A 74 -0.35 -27.70 18.61
N GLY A 75 -1.32 -27.73 17.69
CA GLY A 75 -2.75 -27.53 17.98
C GLY A 75 -3.16 -26.09 18.29
N LYS A 76 -2.31 -25.09 17.98
CA LYS A 76 -2.54 -23.66 18.31
C LYS A 76 -3.90 -23.15 17.81
N TYR A 77 -4.37 -23.64 16.67
CA TYR A 77 -5.58 -23.17 16.02
C TYR A 77 -6.82 -24.04 16.31
N ASP A 78 -6.69 -25.13 17.08
CA ASP A 78 -7.73 -26.15 17.19
C ASP A 78 -9.04 -25.65 17.81
N ALA A 79 -8.93 -24.73 18.77
CA ALA A 79 -10.07 -24.11 19.44
C ALA A 79 -10.74 -23.00 18.61
N ILE A 80 -10.14 -22.59 17.48
CA ILE A 80 -10.66 -21.49 16.67
C ILE A 80 -11.63 -22.05 15.63
N THR A 81 -12.93 -21.94 15.91
CA THR A 81 -13.99 -22.40 15.00
C THR A 81 -14.62 -21.26 14.19
N SER A 82 -14.31 -20.00 14.51
CA SER A 82 -14.73 -18.83 13.72
C SER A 82 -13.79 -18.61 12.54
N GLY A 83 -14.33 -18.54 11.33
CA GLY A 83 -13.57 -18.23 10.12
C GLY A 83 -12.90 -16.86 10.20
N LYS A 84 -13.60 -15.86 10.75
CA LYS A 84 -13.04 -14.53 10.97
C LYS A 84 -11.90 -14.54 11.99
N ALA A 85 -12.11 -15.16 13.16
CA ALA A 85 -11.08 -15.24 14.20
C ALA A 85 -9.84 -16.02 13.72
N PHE A 86 -10.03 -17.03 12.88
CA PHE A 86 -8.93 -17.79 12.30
C PHE A 86 -8.11 -16.95 11.31
N ALA A 87 -8.75 -16.18 10.43
CA ALA A 87 -8.05 -15.25 9.54
C ALA A 87 -7.27 -14.16 10.31
N GLU A 88 -7.85 -13.65 11.41
CA GLU A 88 -7.18 -12.70 12.31
C GLU A 88 -5.95 -13.33 12.99
N ALA A 89 -6.08 -14.55 13.50
CA ALA A 89 -4.97 -15.27 14.13
C ALA A 89 -3.82 -15.55 13.14
N LEU A 90 -4.14 -16.04 11.93
CA LEU A 90 -3.14 -16.24 10.88
C LEU A 90 -2.46 -14.92 10.47
N THR A 91 -3.24 -13.84 10.35
CA THR A 91 -2.69 -12.51 10.06
C THR A 91 -1.70 -12.07 11.13
N ALA A 92 -2.04 -12.24 12.41
CA ALA A 92 -1.16 -11.86 13.52
C ALA A 92 0.17 -12.64 13.47
N ASP A 93 0.09 -13.95 13.24
CA ASP A 93 1.27 -14.82 13.15
C ASP A 93 2.16 -14.47 11.96
N LEU A 94 1.56 -14.25 10.79
CA LEU A 94 2.28 -13.81 9.58
C LEU A 94 3.01 -12.50 9.84
N GLN A 95 2.31 -11.48 10.36
CA GLN A 95 2.91 -10.17 10.62
C GLN A 95 4.00 -10.21 11.69
N ALA A 96 3.87 -11.07 12.70
CA ALA A 96 4.89 -11.25 13.73
C ALA A 96 6.15 -11.95 13.17
N ALA A 97 5.99 -12.88 12.24
CA ALA A 97 7.10 -13.61 11.64
C ALA A 97 7.85 -12.80 10.57
N THR A 98 7.13 -11.99 9.79
CA THR A 98 7.69 -11.24 8.66
C THR A 98 8.02 -9.78 8.99
N ASN A 99 7.44 -9.22 10.05
CA ASN A 99 7.37 -7.77 10.29
C ASN A 99 6.74 -6.98 9.14
N ASP A 100 5.92 -7.62 8.32
CA ASP A 100 5.27 -7.02 7.16
C ASP A 100 3.77 -6.84 7.39
N ARG A 101 3.34 -5.57 7.55
CA ARG A 101 1.93 -5.22 7.82
C ARG A 101 1.02 -5.28 6.58
N HIS A 102 1.56 -5.54 5.39
CA HIS A 102 0.78 -5.81 4.18
C HIS A 102 0.28 -7.24 4.10
N LEU A 103 0.99 -8.19 4.71
CA LEU A 103 0.60 -9.58 4.70
C LEU A 103 -0.60 -9.81 5.63
N ARG A 104 -1.74 -10.21 5.05
CA ARG A 104 -3.01 -10.42 5.76
C ARG A 104 -3.79 -11.57 5.16
N VAL A 105 -4.43 -12.35 6.02
CA VAL A 105 -5.48 -13.29 5.64
C VAL A 105 -6.82 -12.61 5.89
N ARG A 106 -7.71 -12.63 4.89
CA ARG A 106 -9.05 -12.05 5.00
C ARG A 106 -10.10 -13.13 4.81
N PHE A 107 -11.08 -13.15 5.70
CA PHE A 107 -12.22 -14.03 5.62
C PHE A 107 -13.32 -13.43 4.71
N SER A 108 -13.94 -14.28 3.90
CA SER A 108 -15.17 -14.00 3.15
C SER A 108 -16.14 -15.15 3.35
N ALA A 109 -17.36 -14.85 3.76
CA ALA A 109 -18.44 -15.85 3.88
C ALA A 109 -18.95 -16.28 2.51
N ASP A 110 -18.93 -15.36 1.54
CA ASP A 110 -19.27 -15.64 0.16
C ASP A 110 -18.06 -16.18 -0.59
N ALA A 111 -18.33 -17.15 -1.47
CA ALA A 111 -17.32 -17.61 -2.42
C ALA A 111 -16.85 -16.41 -3.25
N LEU A 112 -15.56 -16.09 -3.12
CA LEU A 112 -14.98 -15.01 -3.90
C LEU A 112 -14.94 -15.43 -5.37
N PRO A 113 -15.28 -14.52 -6.30
CA PRO A 113 -15.18 -14.83 -7.71
C PRO A 113 -13.76 -15.26 -8.03
N VAL A 114 -13.62 -16.33 -8.82
CA VAL A 114 -12.30 -16.75 -9.31
C VAL A 114 -11.69 -15.56 -10.02
N ARG A 115 -10.51 -15.13 -9.55
CA ARG A 115 -9.79 -13.99 -10.10
C ARG A 115 -9.40 -14.32 -11.54
N GLN A 116 -10.20 -13.90 -12.50
CA GLN A 116 -9.83 -13.92 -13.90
C GLN A 116 -8.74 -12.87 -14.13
N PRO A 117 -7.86 -13.03 -15.14
CA PRO A 117 -7.03 -11.94 -15.63
C PRO A 117 -7.92 -10.72 -15.77
N GLN A 118 -7.62 -9.67 -15.02
CA GLN A 118 -8.52 -8.55 -14.85
C GLN A 118 -8.77 -7.96 -16.25
N ALA A 119 -10.01 -8.02 -16.73
CA ALA A 119 -10.36 -7.39 -17.99
C ALA A 119 -9.97 -5.91 -17.90
N ALA A 120 -9.53 -5.34 -19.03
CA ALA A 120 -9.25 -3.92 -19.06
C ALA A 120 -10.48 -3.15 -18.53
N PRO A 121 -10.30 -2.17 -17.63
CA PRO A 121 -11.42 -1.46 -17.04
C PRO A 121 -12.28 -0.84 -18.15
N THR A 122 -13.59 -0.94 -17.99
CA THR A 122 -14.56 -0.32 -18.88
C THR A 122 -14.42 1.20 -18.83
N GLU A 123 -14.87 1.90 -19.87
CA GLU A 123 -14.86 3.38 -19.87
C GLU A 123 -15.64 3.97 -18.69
N ALA A 124 -16.76 3.34 -18.29
CA ALA A 124 -17.51 3.75 -17.12
C ALA A 124 -16.70 3.62 -15.81
N GLU A 125 -15.93 2.54 -15.65
CA GLU A 125 -15.04 2.35 -14.51
C GLU A 125 -13.87 3.33 -14.51
N LYS A 126 -13.27 3.61 -15.67
CA LYS A 126 -12.22 4.64 -15.81
C LYS A 126 -12.75 6.03 -15.44
N ILE A 127 -13.93 6.41 -15.92
CA ILE A 127 -14.58 7.69 -15.58
C ILE A 127 -14.87 7.76 -14.08
N LYS A 128 -15.42 6.69 -13.49
CA LYS A 128 -15.68 6.62 -12.05
C LYS A 128 -14.38 6.76 -11.25
N HIS A 129 -13.33 6.04 -11.62
CA HIS A 129 -12.02 6.14 -10.99
C HIS A 129 -11.46 7.56 -11.07
N ARG A 130 -11.50 8.18 -12.26
CA ARG A 130 -11.08 9.57 -12.47
C ARG A 130 -11.85 10.54 -11.58
N ASN A 131 -13.17 10.44 -11.53
CA ASN A 131 -14.01 11.30 -10.70
C ASN A 131 -13.72 11.12 -9.21
N ASN A 132 -13.44 9.89 -8.76
CA ASN A 132 -13.06 9.61 -7.38
C ASN A 132 -11.70 10.21 -7.02
N VAL A 133 -10.72 10.18 -7.92
CA VAL A 133 -9.42 10.82 -7.71
C VAL A 133 -9.56 12.34 -7.66
N LEU A 134 -10.34 12.92 -8.57
CA LEU A 134 -10.56 14.36 -8.65
C LEU A 134 -11.37 14.91 -7.45
N SER A 135 -12.35 14.16 -6.95
CA SER A 135 -13.20 14.61 -5.82
C SER A 135 -12.42 14.81 -4.52
N ILE A 136 -11.24 14.20 -4.40
CA ILE A 136 -10.30 14.37 -3.27
C ILE A 136 -9.05 15.16 -3.67
N ASN A 137 -9.08 15.90 -4.78
CA ASN A 137 -7.95 16.66 -5.33
C ASN A 137 -6.68 15.80 -5.43
N ALA A 138 -6.79 14.57 -5.92
CA ALA A 138 -5.69 13.61 -6.01
C ALA A 138 -4.94 13.36 -4.69
N GLY A 139 -5.60 13.57 -3.55
CA GLY A 139 -5.03 13.40 -2.20
C GLY A 139 -4.57 14.70 -1.53
N PHE A 140 -4.57 15.84 -2.24
CA PHE A 140 -4.21 17.15 -1.69
C PHE A 140 -5.39 17.73 -0.89
N GLU A 141 -5.31 17.62 0.43
CA GLU A 141 -6.34 18.09 1.37
C GLU A 141 -6.24 19.59 1.63
N THR A 142 -5.00 20.11 1.72
CA THR A 142 -4.76 21.52 2.05
C THR A 142 -3.47 21.97 1.41
N VAL A 143 -3.50 23.16 0.80
CA VAL A 143 -2.31 23.88 0.34
C VAL A 143 -2.42 25.30 0.86
N GLU A 144 -1.44 25.71 1.68
CA GLU A 144 -1.51 26.99 2.40
C GLU A 144 -0.13 27.65 2.47
N ARG A 145 -0.12 28.99 2.56
CA ARG A 145 1.05 29.75 3.01
C ARG A 145 0.86 30.16 4.47
N LEU A 146 1.59 29.54 5.37
CA LEU A 146 1.62 29.87 6.80
C LEU A 146 2.43 31.15 7.08
N ARG A 147 2.18 31.77 8.23
CA ARG A 147 2.97 32.92 8.73
C ARG A 147 4.46 32.57 8.75
N GLY A 148 5.30 33.55 8.38
CA GLY A 148 6.75 33.33 8.22
C GLY A 148 7.15 32.82 6.84
N ASN A 149 6.27 32.92 5.84
CA ASN A 149 6.49 32.48 4.47
C ASN A 149 6.80 30.97 4.35
N ILE A 150 6.08 30.14 5.11
CA ILE A 150 6.22 28.69 5.10
C ILE A 150 5.09 28.09 4.26
N GLY A 151 5.42 27.32 3.24
CA GLY A 151 4.47 26.52 2.49
C GLY A 151 4.03 25.32 3.31
N TYR A 152 2.76 24.97 3.22
CA TYR A 152 2.19 23.81 3.88
C TYR A 152 1.34 23.03 2.90
N ILE A 153 1.64 21.74 2.76
CA ILE A 153 0.84 20.79 1.97
C ILE A 153 0.42 19.65 2.87
N LYS A 154 -0.89 19.47 3.07
CA LYS A 154 -1.44 18.26 3.67
C LYS A 154 -1.83 17.29 2.57
N LEU A 155 -1.15 16.15 2.52
CA LEU A 155 -1.34 15.13 1.49
C LEU A 155 -1.81 13.84 2.15
N ASN A 156 -3.05 13.43 1.92
CA ASN A 156 -3.66 12.26 2.53
C ASN A 156 -3.55 10.98 1.67
N GLY A 157 -3.03 11.08 0.44
CA GLY A 157 -2.75 9.94 -0.40
C GLY A 157 -1.95 10.31 -1.65
N PHE A 158 -1.32 9.33 -2.26
CA PHE A 158 -0.61 9.43 -3.53
C PHE A 158 -1.49 8.84 -4.63
N SER A 159 -2.42 9.63 -5.19
CA SER A 159 -3.32 9.14 -6.25
C SER A 159 -2.59 8.96 -7.59
N ASP A 160 -3.29 8.43 -8.61
CA ASP A 160 -2.75 8.28 -9.96
C ASP A 160 -2.24 9.63 -10.54
N PRO A 161 -0.95 9.73 -10.96
CA PRO A 161 -0.39 10.96 -11.50
C PRO A 161 -0.97 11.37 -12.86
N GLU A 162 -1.50 10.45 -13.67
CA GLU A 162 -2.11 10.83 -14.95
C GLU A 162 -3.36 11.69 -14.76
N ILE A 163 -4.06 11.48 -13.65
CA ILE A 163 -5.22 12.29 -13.26
C ILE A 163 -4.78 13.47 -12.39
N GLY A 164 -3.85 13.26 -11.45
CA GLY A 164 -3.49 14.23 -10.42
C GLY A 164 -2.42 15.26 -10.79
N LYS A 165 -1.70 15.10 -11.91
CA LYS A 165 -0.55 15.97 -12.28
C LYS A 165 -0.85 17.47 -12.30
N GLU A 166 -2.05 17.86 -12.73
CA GLU A 166 -2.47 19.27 -12.76
C GLU A 166 -2.66 19.83 -11.35
N THR A 167 -3.13 19.00 -10.40
CA THR A 167 -3.22 19.38 -8.99
C THR A 167 -1.84 19.54 -8.35
N VAL A 168 -0.90 18.65 -8.67
CA VAL A 168 0.50 18.77 -8.23
C VAL A 168 1.11 20.06 -8.75
N GLU A 169 0.96 20.34 -10.05
CA GLU A 169 1.45 21.57 -10.67
C GLU A 169 0.89 22.82 -9.97
N ALA A 170 -0.43 22.87 -9.76
CA ALA A 170 -1.08 24.00 -9.09
C ALA A 170 -0.58 24.18 -7.65
N ALA A 171 -0.50 23.09 -6.87
CA ALA A 171 -0.04 23.12 -5.49
C ALA A 171 1.42 23.61 -5.40
N MET A 172 2.31 23.05 -6.22
CA MET A 172 3.72 23.42 -6.25
C MET A 172 3.94 24.85 -6.73
N ASN A 173 3.20 25.29 -7.76
CA ASN A 173 3.22 26.68 -8.19
C ASN A 173 2.75 27.64 -7.09
N PHE A 174 1.72 27.29 -6.33
CA PHE A 174 1.20 28.12 -5.24
C PHE A 174 2.25 28.34 -4.13
N ILE A 175 2.96 27.28 -3.73
CA ILE A 175 3.96 27.36 -2.66
C ILE A 175 5.37 27.72 -3.14
N ALA A 176 5.61 27.84 -4.44
CA ALA A 176 6.96 27.98 -5.00
C ALA A 176 7.74 29.23 -4.50
N ASN A 177 7.07 30.27 -4.01
CA ASN A 177 7.71 31.48 -3.46
C ASN A 177 7.93 31.44 -1.93
N THR A 178 7.62 30.33 -1.27
CA THR A 178 7.82 30.15 0.18
C THR A 178 9.28 29.85 0.51
N GLU A 179 9.75 30.18 1.71
CA GLU A 179 11.15 29.96 2.14
C GLU A 179 11.39 28.55 2.70
N ALA A 180 10.35 27.87 3.17
CA ALA A 180 10.41 26.49 3.64
C ALA A 180 9.07 25.79 3.38
N LEU A 181 9.09 24.46 3.25
CA LEU A 181 7.91 23.64 2.97
C LEU A 181 7.72 22.58 4.04
N ILE A 182 6.49 22.48 4.55
CA ILE A 182 6.04 21.38 5.39
C ILE A 182 5.10 20.50 4.55
N ILE A 183 5.42 19.22 4.44
CA ILE A 183 4.57 18.19 3.84
C ILE A 183 4.00 17.34 4.98
N ASP A 184 2.71 17.47 5.25
CA ASP A 184 2.02 16.73 6.30
C ASP A 184 1.44 15.43 5.76
N LEU A 185 2.05 14.30 6.18
CA LEU A 185 1.64 12.94 5.84
C LEU A 185 1.04 12.19 7.03
N ARG A 186 0.71 12.88 8.14
CA ARG A 186 0.21 12.24 9.37
C ARG A 186 -1.09 11.46 9.18
N GLN A 187 -1.84 11.72 8.11
CA GLN A 187 -3.07 11.00 7.75
C GLN A 187 -2.97 10.28 6.38
N ASN A 188 -1.75 10.13 5.85
CA ASN A 188 -1.52 9.57 4.52
C ASN A 188 -1.47 8.03 4.55
N GLY A 189 -2.36 7.39 3.79
CA GLY A 189 -2.44 5.92 3.72
C GLY A 189 -1.58 5.25 2.62
N GLY A 190 -0.81 6.04 1.85
CA GLY A 190 -0.02 5.57 0.72
C GLY A 190 -0.68 5.86 -0.63
N GLY A 191 -0.43 4.99 -1.60
CA GLY A 191 -0.90 5.14 -2.97
C GLY A 191 0.15 4.74 -4.01
N SER A 192 0.21 5.49 -5.11
CA SER A 192 1.04 5.25 -6.28
C SER A 192 2.50 5.68 -6.07
N PRO A 193 3.48 4.79 -6.33
CA PRO A 193 4.91 5.15 -6.36
C PRO A 193 5.24 6.11 -7.52
N GLU A 194 4.47 6.12 -8.60
CA GLU A 194 4.63 7.08 -9.69
C GLU A 194 4.30 8.51 -9.25
N MET A 195 3.28 8.69 -8.40
CA MET A 195 2.98 9.99 -7.81
C MET A 195 4.04 10.42 -6.78
N VAL A 196 4.62 9.48 -6.02
CA VAL A 196 5.81 9.72 -5.19
C VAL A 196 6.94 10.27 -6.05
N ALA A 197 7.22 9.65 -7.20
CA ALA A 197 8.24 10.10 -8.14
C ALA A 197 7.93 11.48 -8.74
N LEU A 198 6.68 11.74 -9.12
CA LEU A 198 6.25 13.04 -9.64
C LEU A 198 6.45 14.16 -8.61
N ILE A 199 5.93 14.01 -7.39
CA ILE A 199 6.07 15.03 -6.35
C ILE A 199 7.55 15.22 -5.97
N SER A 200 8.32 14.14 -5.87
CA SER A 200 9.77 14.22 -5.63
C SER A 200 10.48 15.01 -6.73
N SER A 201 10.05 14.89 -7.99
CA SER A 201 10.65 15.65 -9.11
C SER A 201 10.54 17.17 -8.96
N TYR A 202 9.55 17.68 -8.21
CA TYR A 202 9.48 19.10 -7.88
C TYR A 202 10.43 19.52 -6.75
N LEU A 203 10.91 18.57 -5.94
CA LEU A 203 11.77 18.84 -4.79
C LEU A 203 13.26 18.72 -5.11
N PHE A 204 13.63 17.99 -6.17
CA PHE A 204 15.03 17.82 -6.58
C PHE A 204 15.39 18.69 -7.79
N GLY A 205 16.69 18.95 -7.96
CA GLY A 205 17.23 19.73 -9.08
C GLY A 205 17.17 19.00 -10.41
N ASP A 206 18.01 19.42 -11.37
CA ASP A 206 17.89 18.97 -12.77
C ASP A 206 18.60 17.64 -13.05
N LYS A 207 19.35 17.11 -12.08
CA LYS A 207 19.93 15.78 -12.17
C LYS A 207 18.90 14.76 -11.67
N PRO A 208 18.53 13.75 -12.49
CA PRO A 208 17.72 12.63 -12.02
C PRO A 208 18.34 11.97 -10.80
N VAL A 209 17.50 11.68 -9.81
CA VAL A 209 17.86 11.02 -8.55
C VAL A 209 17.08 9.72 -8.48
N HIS A 210 17.77 8.61 -8.24
CA HIS A 210 17.14 7.32 -7.99
C HIS A 210 16.40 7.39 -6.65
N LEU A 211 15.10 7.10 -6.68
CA LEU A 211 14.26 7.13 -5.51
C LEU A 211 14.16 5.74 -4.89
N ASN A 212 13.78 4.75 -5.69
CA ASN A 212 13.50 3.40 -5.21
C ASN A 212 13.48 2.37 -6.36
N SER A 213 13.71 1.10 -6.03
CA SER A 213 13.53 -0.04 -6.92
C SER A 213 12.54 -1.01 -6.30
N LEU A 214 11.48 -1.35 -7.03
CA LEU A 214 10.50 -2.34 -6.62
C LEU A 214 10.76 -3.66 -7.35
N TYR A 215 11.11 -4.68 -6.59
CA TYR A 215 11.26 -6.04 -7.11
C TYR A 215 9.93 -6.80 -7.03
N TRP A 216 9.55 -7.41 -8.14
CA TRP A 216 8.44 -8.32 -8.25
C TRP A 216 8.98 -9.72 -8.52
N ARG A 217 8.80 -10.62 -7.56
CA ARG A 217 9.18 -12.03 -7.68
C ARG A 217 8.42 -12.71 -8.82
N ALA A 218 7.15 -12.38 -8.94
CA ALA A 218 6.35 -12.82 -10.08
C ALA A 218 6.88 -12.18 -11.38
N GLY A 219 7.48 -13.02 -12.22
CA GLY A 219 8.08 -12.59 -13.49
C GLY A 219 9.49 -12.04 -13.38
N ASP A 220 10.12 -12.13 -12.19
CA ASP A 220 11.52 -11.72 -11.93
C ASP A 220 11.86 -10.34 -12.51
N ARG A 221 11.06 -9.34 -12.17
CA ARG A 221 11.20 -7.98 -12.72
C ARG A 221 11.50 -6.97 -11.64
N THR A 222 12.31 -5.98 -11.99
CA THR A 222 12.58 -4.81 -11.15
C THR A 222 12.10 -3.57 -11.87
N GLU A 223 11.32 -2.74 -11.17
CA GLU A 223 10.85 -1.45 -11.65
C GLU A 223 11.57 -0.35 -10.87
N GLU A 224 12.21 0.58 -11.57
CA GLU A 224 12.97 1.67 -10.96
C GLU A 224 12.22 2.99 -11.06
N PHE A 225 12.26 3.76 -9.98
CA PHE A 225 11.61 5.06 -9.86
C PHE A 225 12.66 6.14 -9.71
N TRP A 226 12.58 7.14 -10.59
CA TRP A 226 13.55 8.23 -10.69
C TRP A 226 12.83 9.58 -10.70
N THR A 227 13.48 10.61 -10.16
CA THR A 227 13.02 12.00 -10.39
C THR A 227 13.24 12.41 -11.85
N LYS A 228 12.36 13.28 -12.34
CA LYS A 228 12.48 13.88 -13.67
C LYS A 228 13.24 15.21 -13.61
N PRO A 229 14.10 15.49 -14.60
CA PRO A 229 14.81 16.76 -14.68
C PRO A 229 13.87 17.93 -14.96
N GLU A 230 12.76 17.69 -15.64
CA GLU A 230 11.77 18.69 -15.99
C GLU A 230 10.40 18.35 -15.41
N VAL A 231 9.70 19.37 -14.94
CA VAL A 231 8.32 19.31 -14.47
C VAL A 231 7.54 20.45 -15.10
N LYS A 232 6.23 20.31 -15.23
CA LYS A 232 5.38 21.46 -15.53
C LYS A 232 5.33 22.39 -14.32
N GLY A 233 5.21 23.69 -14.55
CA GLY A 233 5.25 24.68 -13.48
C GLY A 233 6.65 24.84 -12.87
N ARG A 234 6.69 25.17 -11.58
CA ARG A 234 7.92 25.58 -10.87
C ARG A 234 8.38 24.51 -9.88
N LYS A 235 9.64 24.10 -10.01
CA LYS A 235 10.34 23.33 -8.96
C LYS A 235 10.46 24.16 -7.69
N TYR A 236 10.49 23.47 -6.56
CA TYR A 236 10.70 24.08 -5.24
C TYR A 236 12.17 24.44 -5.00
N GLY A 237 13.11 23.76 -5.67
CA GLY A 237 14.55 23.98 -5.52
C GLY A 237 15.09 23.45 -4.19
N ASP A 238 16.21 24.00 -3.72
CA ASP A 238 16.97 23.48 -2.57
C ASP A 238 16.47 23.98 -1.20
N LYS A 239 15.33 24.66 -1.17
CA LYS A 239 14.77 25.21 0.07
C LYS A 239 14.45 24.12 1.10
N PRO A 240 14.52 24.42 2.41
CA PRO A 240 14.21 23.47 3.47
C PRO A 240 12.85 22.79 3.29
N VAL A 241 12.85 21.46 3.42
CA VAL A 241 11.62 20.64 3.40
C VAL A 241 11.56 19.84 4.69
N PHE A 242 10.37 19.82 5.29
CA PHE A 242 10.04 19.06 6.48
C PHE A 242 8.89 18.12 6.15
N VAL A 243 8.97 16.88 6.62
CA VAL A 243 7.88 15.90 6.44
C VAL A 243 7.34 15.51 7.80
N LEU A 244 6.04 15.69 8.00
CA LEU A 244 5.36 15.28 9.22
C LEU A 244 4.81 13.86 9.07
N THR A 245 5.11 13.01 10.04
CA THR A 245 4.74 11.60 10.04
C THR A 245 3.99 11.21 11.32
N ALA A 246 3.14 10.19 11.21
CA ALA A 246 2.43 9.59 12.33
C ALA A 246 2.33 8.08 12.13
N LYS A 247 1.84 7.34 13.14
CA LYS A 247 1.57 5.89 13.03
C LYS A 247 0.68 5.50 11.84
N ARG A 248 -0.14 6.43 11.34
CA ARG A 248 -1.03 6.22 10.18
C ARG A 248 -0.31 6.40 8.84
N THR A 249 0.83 7.08 8.80
CA THR A 249 1.63 7.21 7.58
C THR A 249 2.04 5.81 7.10
N PHE A 250 1.60 5.41 5.91
CA PHE A 250 1.71 4.03 5.45
C PHE A 250 2.06 3.92 3.96
N SER A 251 2.69 2.81 3.56
CA SER A 251 2.95 2.44 2.16
C SER A 251 3.69 3.56 1.40
N ALA A 252 3.18 4.08 0.28
CA ALA A 252 3.84 5.14 -0.49
C ALA A 252 4.17 6.41 0.33
N GLY A 253 3.44 6.69 1.42
CA GLY A 253 3.79 7.76 2.36
C GLY A 253 5.06 7.47 3.15
N GLU A 254 5.31 6.20 3.47
CA GLU A 254 6.56 5.75 4.08
C GLU A 254 7.70 5.75 3.05
N GLU A 255 7.44 5.32 1.82
CA GLU A 255 8.40 5.40 0.72
C GLU A 255 8.85 6.85 0.50
N PHE A 256 7.92 7.79 0.30
CA PHE A 256 8.25 9.19 0.10
C PHE A 256 9.09 9.75 1.26
N THR A 257 8.68 9.45 2.50
CA THR A 257 9.41 9.84 3.70
C THR A 257 10.83 9.26 3.73
N TYR A 258 10.97 7.95 3.46
CA TYR A 258 12.23 7.23 3.47
C TYR A 258 13.18 7.73 2.38
N ASN A 259 12.68 7.94 1.17
CA ASN A 259 13.44 8.47 0.04
C ASN A 259 14.00 9.84 0.40
N LEU A 260 13.17 10.79 0.83
CA LEU A 260 13.62 12.13 1.17
C LEU A 260 14.57 12.16 2.37
N LYS A 261 14.39 11.26 3.35
CA LYS A 261 15.31 11.13 4.49
C LYS A 261 16.69 10.66 4.05
N ASN A 262 16.77 9.55 3.31
CA ASN A 262 18.06 8.94 2.94
C ASN A 262 18.81 9.71 1.86
N LEU A 263 18.07 10.37 0.97
CA LEU A 263 18.63 11.31 -0.01
C LEU A 263 18.94 12.68 0.62
N LYS A 264 18.78 12.83 1.94
CA LYS A 264 19.07 14.07 2.71
C LYS A 264 18.33 15.30 2.18
N ARG A 265 17.15 15.10 1.58
CA ARG A 265 16.33 16.17 1.01
C ARG A 265 15.41 16.80 2.06
N ALA A 266 14.94 16.04 3.03
CA ALA A 266 14.01 16.55 4.05
C ALA A 266 14.37 16.13 5.47
N THR A 267 13.96 16.96 6.42
CA THR A 267 13.96 16.61 7.85
C THR A 267 12.62 15.96 8.20
N ILE A 268 12.67 14.78 8.83
CA ILE A 268 11.46 14.02 9.20
C ILE A 268 11.11 14.31 10.66
N ILE A 269 9.86 14.66 10.93
CA ILE A 269 9.36 15.03 12.26
C ILE A 269 8.09 14.24 12.56
N GLY A 270 7.99 13.67 13.76
CA GLY A 270 6.78 12.98 14.21
C GLY A 270 7.05 11.58 14.76
N GLU A 271 6.07 10.70 14.62
CA GLU A 271 6.12 9.34 15.13
C GLU A 271 6.75 8.37 14.11
N THR A 272 7.18 7.20 14.57
CA THR A 272 7.44 6.05 13.69
C THR A 272 6.18 5.71 12.88
N THR A 273 6.37 5.45 11.58
CA THR A 273 5.30 5.14 10.63
C THR A 273 4.71 3.74 10.82
N GLY A 274 3.67 3.40 10.05
CA GLY A 274 2.87 2.19 10.27
C GLY A 274 3.51 0.85 9.88
N GLY A 275 4.63 0.84 9.15
CA GLY A 275 5.38 -0.38 8.82
C GLY A 275 4.86 -1.14 7.60
N GLY A 276 4.42 -0.41 6.57
CA GLY A 276 3.92 -0.92 5.28
C GLY A 276 4.82 -0.61 4.09
N ALA A 277 6.09 -0.28 4.26
CA ALA A 277 6.99 0.00 3.13
C ALA A 277 7.54 -1.28 2.45
N HIS A 278 6.71 -2.31 2.26
CA HIS A 278 7.00 -3.50 1.45
C HIS A 278 5.98 -3.64 0.31
N PRO A 279 6.02 -2.79 -0.73
CA PRO A 279 5.09 -2.87 -1.84
C PRO A 279 5.45 -3.94 -2.88
N GLY A 280 6.69 -4.46 -2.86
CA GLY A 280 7.12 -5.56 -3.72
C GLY A 280 6.51 -6.89 -3.29
N GLY A 281 6.26 -7.75 -4.29
CA GLY A 281 5.70 -9.10 -4.11
C GLY A 281 6.53 -10.09 -4.88
#